data_AF-A0A919LPJ2-F1
#
_entry.id   AF-A0A919LPJ2-F1
#
_cell.length_a   1.000
_cell.length_b   1.000
_cell.length_c   1.000
_cell.angle_alpha   90.00
_cell.angle_beta   90.00
_cell.angle_gamma   90.00
#
_symmetry.space_group_name_H-M   'P 1'
#
loop_
_entity.id
_entity.type
_entity.pdbx_description
1 polymer ?
#
loop_
_entity_poly.entity_id
_entity_poly.type
_entity_poly.pdbx_seq_one_letter_code
_entity_poly.pdbx_strand_id
1 'polypeptide(L)'
;MPDPMNLLGEQQHFIYPTVEAYAHAVEAARPSLNVGTLIGHTALRNNHMDDLFRPANETEIAGMRVQLRDALRQGALGLSTGLAYASAFQSTTEEVMALAEELAAGKGVYTTHLRSEFEPILEALDEAFRIGRHGNVPVVVSHHKCAGAKNWGRTKETLAFFDEMRQQQDIACDCYPYSASSSTLDMKQVTDEFDIVITWSEAQPEQAGKTLQQIADEWQVSLHDAAARLMPAGAIYHNMDEQDVRRVMRYPVTMIGSDGLPNDPMPHPRLWGAFPRVLGHYSRDEQLFPLTTAVHKMTGLSAARFQLADRGLVKIGYFADWCCLTRRRCAMSPVSPTRNDRRTALRR
;
A
#
# COMPACT_ATOMS: atom_id res chain seq x y z
N MET A 1 12.87 -13.86 8.30
CA MET A 1 12.35 -12.60 7.73
C MET A 1 11.36 -12.01 8.71
N PRO A 2 11.55 -10.77 9.19
CA PRO A 2 10.57 -10.11 10.06
C PRO A 2 9.30 -9.74 9.29
N ASP A 3 8.16 -9.67 9.97
CA ASP A 3 6.96 -9.00 9.47
C ASP A 3 7.26 -7.52 9.19
N PRO A 4 6.76 -6.91 8.10
CA PRO A 4 5.88 -7.47 7.07
C PRO A 4 6.65 -8.06 5.86
N MET A 5 7.98 -8.20 5.92
CA MET A 5 8.77 -8.65 4.76
C MET A 5 8.40 -10.06 4.30
N ASN A 6 7.93 -10.91 5.22
CA ASN A 6 7.38 -12.24 4.93
C ASN A 6 6.14 -12.22 4.00
N LEU A 7 5.41 -11.11 3.88
CA LEU A 7 4.33 -10.95 2.89
C LEU A 7 4.86 -10.92 1.45
N LEU A 8 6.11 -10.47 1.27
CA LEU A 8 6.71 -10.26 -0.05
C LEU A 8 7.39 -11.51 -0.60
N GLY A 9 7.61 -12.53 0.24
CA GLY A 9 8.15 -13.83 -0.16
C GLY A 9 8.92 -14.52 0.95
N GLU A 10 9.53 -15.65 0.59
CA GLU A 10 10.37 -16.45 1.46
C GLU A 10 11.80 -15.90 1.55
N GLN A 11 12.56 -16.31 2.58
CA GLN A 11 13.94 -15.84 2.80
C GLN A 11 14.85 -16.03 1.57
N GLN A 12 14.67 -17.12 0.82
CA GLN A 12 15.44 -17.41 -0.39
C GLN A 12 15.21 -16.41 -1.54
N HIS A 13 14.17 -15.58 -1.47
CA HIS A 13 13.91 -14.52 -2.46
C HIS A 13 14.65 -13.21 -2.13
N PHE A 14 15.15 -13.02 -0.91
CA PHE A 14 15.85 -11.81 -0.47
C PHE A 14 17.37 -11.91 -0.70
N ILE A 15 17.76 -12.11 -1.96
CA ILE A 15 19.14 -12.42 -2.36
C ILE A 15 19.86 -11.29 -3.09
N TYR A 16 19.22 -10.14 -3.26
CA TYR A 16 19.79 -9.01 -4.00
C TYR A 16 20.48 -8.03 -3.04
N PRO A 17 21.82 -7.95 -3.02
CA PRO A 17 22.55 -7.12 -2.07
C PRO A 17 22.48 -5.62 -2.41
N THR A 18 22.18 -5.28 -3.66
CA THR A 18 22.14 -3.90 -4.16
C THR A 18 20.96 -3.70 -5.12
N VAL A 19 20.57 -2.45 -5.34
CA VAL A 19 19.54 -2.09 -6.33
C VAL A 19 20.00 -2.44 -7.73
N GLU A 20 21.28 -2.24 -8.03
CA GLU A 20 21.87 -2.63 -9.31
C GLU A 20 21.76 -4.15 -9.56
N ALA A 21 22.06 -4.97 -8.55
CA ALA A 21 21.90 -6.42 -8.66
C ALA A 21 20.44 -6.83 -8.89
N TYR A 22 19.51 -6.17 -8.19
CA TYR A 22 18.07 -6.38 -8.40
C TYR A 22 17.64 -5.93 -9.81
N ALA A 23 18.10 -4.77 -10.28
CA ALA A 23 17.80 -4.24 -11.60
C ALA A 23 18.28 -5.19 -12.70
N HIS A 24 19.51 -5.71 -12.61
CA HIS A 24 20.02 -6.73 -13.56
C HIS A 24 19.16 -8.00 -13.58
N ALA A 25 18.67 -8.45 -12.41
CA ALA A 25 17.78 -9.61 -12.34
C ALA A 25 16.42 -9.34 -12.99
N VAL A 26 15.85 -8.15 -12.78
CA VAL A 26 14.62 -7.71 -13.44
C VAL A 26 14.81 -7.63 -14.96
N GLU A 27 15.90 -7.05 -15.43
CA GLU A 27 16.23 -6.95 -16.85
C GLU A 27 16.41 -8.34 -17.49
N ALA A 28 17.09 -9.26 -16.80
CA ALA A 28 17.25 -10.64 -17.23
C ALA A 28 15.91 -11.39 -17.32
N ALA A 29 15.00 -11.12 -16.38
CA ALA A 29 13.66 -11.73 -16.34
C ALA A 29 12.72 -11.20 -17.45
N ARG A 30 13.01 -10.01 -18.01
CA ARG A 30 12.21 -9.35 -19.08
C ARG A 30 10.70 -9.32 -18.77
N PRO A 31 10.28 -8.65 -17.68
CA PRO A 31 8.86 -8.55 -17.35
C PRO A 31 8.06 -7.84 -18.45
N SER A 32 6.76 -8.10 -18.48
CA SER A 32 5.82 -7.44 -19.40
C SER A 32 5.53 -5.97 -19.05
N LEU A 33 6.00 -5.51 -17.89
CA LEU A 33 5.79 -4.17 -17.35
C LEU A 33 7.12 -3.52 -17.02
N ASN A 34 7.15 -2.18 -17.07
CA ASN A 34 8.25 -1.40 -16.51
C ASN A 34 8.26 -1.54 -14.98
N VAL A 35 9.44 -1.53 -14.35
CA VAL A 35 9.62 -1.64 -12.90
C VAL A 35 10.36 -0.41 -12.38
N GLY A 36 9.76 0.29 -11.43
CA GLY A 36 10.40 1.35 -10.63
C GLY A 36 10.42 0.92 -9.17
N THR A 37 11.53 1.15 -8.47
CA THR A 37 11.72 0.62 -7.11
C THR A 37 12.01 1.72 -6.09
N LEU A 38 11.47 1.55 -4.88
CA LEU A 38 11.78 2.34 -3.70
C LEU A 38 12.59 1.48 -2.74
N ILE A 39 13.37 2.11 -1.87
CA ILE A 39 14.08 1.42 -0.80
C ILE A 39 13.23 1.42 0.45
N GLY A 40 12.95 0.23 0.98
CA GLY A 40 12.18 0.09 2.22
C GLY A 40 13.03 0.37 3.45
N HIS A 41 12.56 1.27 4.30
CA HIS A 41 13.16 1.58 5.61
C HIS A 41 13.32 0.34 6.49
N THR A 42 12.32 -0.55 6.56
CA THR A 42 12.44 -1.81 7.29
C THR A 42 13.56 -2.71 6.76
N ALA A 43 13.82 -2.69 5.45
CA ALA A 43 14.93 -3.46 4.87
C ALA A 43 16.28 -2.85 5.27
N LEU A 44 16.41 -1.51 5.28
CA LEU A 44 17.59 -0.82 5.80
C LEU A 44 17.82 -1.17 7.27
N ARG A 45 16.79 -1.10 8.11
CA ARG A 45 16.88 -1.48 9.52
C ARG A 45 17.32 -2.93 9.70
N ASN A 46 16.70 -3.86 8.96
CA ASN A 46 17.04 -5.29 9.02
C ASN A 46 18.49 -5.58 8.64
N ASN A 47 19.10 -4.76 7.78
CA ASN A 47 20.48 -4.94 7.36
C ASN A 47 21.51 -4.37 8.34
N HIS A 48 21.10 -3.41 9.18
CA HIS A 48 22.01 -2.65 10.05
C HIS A 48 21.77 -2.85 11.55
N MET A 49 20.62 -3.41 11.94
CA MET A 49 20.23 -3.58 13.34
C MET A 49 20.08 -5.05 13.69
N ASP A 50 20.62 -5.43 14.86
CA ASP A 50 20.45 -6.77 15.42
C ASP A 50 19.06 -6.97 16.06
N ASP A 51 18.36 -5.89 16.40
CA ASP A 51 17.03 -5.90 17.00
C ASP A 51 16.17 -4.74 16.47
N LEU A 52 15.05 -5.07 15.83
CA LEU A 52 14.12 -4.12 15.20
C LEU A 52 13.13 -3.48 16.18
N PHE A 53 13.04 -3.97 17.42
CA PHE A 53 12.05 -3.53 18.42
C PHE A 53 12.57 -2.44 19.37
N ARG A 54 13.56 -1.68 18.93
CA ARG A 54 14.12 -0.51 19.63
C ARG A 54 14.45 0.62 18.63
N PRO A 55 14.69 1.86 19.05
CA PRO A 55 15.27 2.88 18.18
C PRO A 55 16.65 2.47 17.61
N ALA A 56 16.97 2.92 16.39
CA ALA A 56 18.31 2.79 15.84
C ALA A 56 19.29 3.75 16.53
N ASN A 57 20.54 3.32 16.75
CA ASN A 57 21.60 4.19 17.25
C ASN A 57 22.29 4.96 16.10
N GLU A 58 23.15 5.92 16.43
CA GLU A 58 23.82 6.78 15.44
C GLU A 58 24.63 6.02 14.39
N THR A 59 25.29 4.91 14.77
CA THR A 59 26.08 4.09 13.85
C THR A 59 25.19 3.32 12.89
N GLU A 60 24.08 2.77 13.39
CA GLU A 60 23.07 2.08 12.57
C GLU A 60 22.42 3.05 11.58
N ILE A 61 22.05 4.25 12.02
CA ILE A 61 21.51 5.32 11.17
C ILE A 61 22.53 5.71 10.09
N ALA A 62 23.80 5.90 10.46
CA ALA A 62 24.84 6.21 9.50
C ALA A 62 25.00 5.10 8.44
N GLY A 63 24.93 3.83 8.84
CA GLY A 63 24.92 2.68 7.93
C GLY A 63 23.75 2.71 6.96
N MET A 64 22.53 2.88 7.48
CA MET A 64 21.31 2.98 6.66
C MET A 64 21.37 4.14 5.66
N ARG A 65 21.92 5.30 6.05
CA ARG A 65 22.12 6.46 5.16
C ARG A 65 23.08 6.15 4.02
N VAL A 66 24.20 5.47 4.31
CA VAL A 66 25.16 5.07 3.27
C VAL A 66 24.50 4.11 2.28
N GLN A 67 23.80 3.08 2.78
CA GLN A 67 23.11 2.11 1.92
C GLN A 67 22.03 2.80 1.06
N LEU A 68 21.22 3.70 1.64
CA LEU A 68 20.20 4.45 0.89
C LEU A 68 20.84 5.34 -0.19
N ARG A 69 21.92 6.05 0.12
CA ARG A 69 22.62 6.91 -0.85
C ARG A 69 23.14 6.09 -2.04
N ASP A 70 23.71 4.93 -1.80
CA ASP A 70 24.20 4.05 -2.87
C ASP A 70 23.05 3.49 -3.71
N ALA A 71 21.94 3.10 -3.07
CA ALA A 71 20.73 2.67 -3.75
C ALA A 71 20.12 3.78 -4.66
N LEU A 72 20.11 5.03 -4.21
CA LEU A 72 19.67 6.17 -5.03
C LEU A 72 20.59 6.40 -6.24
N ARG A 73 21.92 6.28 -6.07
CA ARG A 73 22.87 6.35 -7.20
C ARG A 73 22.67 5.22 -8.21
N GLN A 74 22.20 4.07 -7.75
CA GLN A 74 21.88 2.89 -8.57
C GLN A 74 20.49 2.96 -9.22
N GLY A 75 19.75 4.07 -9.05
CA GLY A 75 18.48 4.31 -9.75
C GLY A 75 17.21 4.03 -8.94
N ALA A 76 17.31 3.85 -7.62
CA ALA A 76 16.10 3.83 -6.78
C ALA A 76 15.37 5.18 -6.85
N LEU A 77 14.04 5.13 -6.88
CA LEU A 77 13.18 6.33 -7.00
C LEU A 77 13.05 7.10 -5.69
N GLY A 78 13.43 6.51 -4.56
CA GLY A 78 13.23 7.11 -3.25
C GLY A 78 13.21 6.11 -2.10
N LEU A 79 12.66 6.55 -0.97
CA LEU A 79 12.53 5.80 0.28
C LEU A 79 11.05 5.55 0.58
N SER A 80 10.71 4.34 1.03
CA SER A 80 9.41 4.03 1.61
C SER A 80 9.53 3.66 3.08
N THR A 81 8.55 4.04 3.90
CA THR A 81 8.43 3.62 5.31
C THR A 81 7.12 2.89 5.57
N GLY A 82 7.16 2.00 6.56
CA GLY A 82 6.02 1.24 7.06
C GLY A 82 5.88 1.38 8.57
N LEU A 83 5.59 2.59 9.04
CA LEU A 83 5.76 2.94 10.45
C LEU A 83 4.71 2.31 11.38
N ALA A 84 3.60 1.80 10.84
CA ALA A 84 2.60 1.05 11.59
C ALA A 84 3.08 -0.38 11.96
N TYR A 85 4.00 -0.96 11.19
CA TYR A 85 4.46 -2.33 11.40
C TYR A 85 5.37 -2.45 12.61
N ALA A 86 5.26 -3.56 13.34
CA ALA A 86 6.00 -3.76 14.59
C ALA A 86 7.53 -3.64 14.42
N SER A 87 8.07 -4.06 13.27
CA SER A 87 9.49 -3.97 12.91
C SER A 87 10.03 -2.54 12.72
N ALA A 88 9.14 -1.57 12.53
CA ALA A 88 9.49 -0.17 12.31
C ALA A 88 8.82 0.78 13.31
N PHE A 89 7.83 0.31 14.09
CA PHE A 89 7.03 1.12 15.00
C PHE A 89 7.87 1.86 16.05
N GLN A 90 9.03 1.31 16.42
CA GLN A 90 9.96 1.92 17.37
C GLN A 90 10.97 2.88 16.73
N SER A 91 10.96 3.09 15.41
CA SER A 91 11.80 4.14 14.81
C SER A 91 11.30 5.51 15.25
N THR A 92 12.26 6.37 15.59
CA THR A 92 11.98 7.77 15.88
C THR A 92 11.74 8.53 14.59
N THR A 93 11.06 9.67 14.66
CA THR A 93 10.93 10.53 13.47
C THR A 93 12.30 11.05 13.03
N GLU A 94 13.21 11.31 13.98
CA GLU A 94 14.56 11.81 13.74
C GLU A 94 15.42 10.81 12.95
N GLU A 95 15.24 9.51 13.21
CA GLU A 95 15.82 8.43 12.39
C GLU A 95 15.38 8.54 10.92
N VAL A 96 14.07 8.73 10.68
CA VAL A 96 13.53 8.83 9.31
C VAL A 96 13.93 10.15 8.64
N MET A 97 13.98 11.25 9.39
CA MET A 97 14.47 12.54 8.93
C MET A 97 15.92 12.45 8.42
N ALA A 98 16.79 11.76 9.17
CA ALA A 98 18.17 11.54 8.77
C ALA A 98 18.27 10.78 7.43
N LEU A 99 17.35 9.85 7.15
CA LEU A 99 17.29 9.17 5.86
C LEU A 99 16.70 10.05 4.75
N ALA A 100 15.69 10.86 5.07
CA ALA A 100 15.05 11.77 4.13
C ALA A 100 16.01 12.82 3.57
N GLU A 101 17.02 13.24 4.34
CA GLU A 101 18.09 14.14 3.86
C GLU A 101 18.86 13.58 2.65
N GLU A 102 19.00 12.26 2.53
CA GLU A 102 19.70 11.63 1.40
C GLU A 102 18.90 11.71 0.10
N LEU A 103 17.57 11.86 0.19
CA LEU A 103 16.67 11.92 -0.96
C LEU A 103 16.80 13.24 -1.73
N ALA A 104 17.09 14.34 -1.04
CA ALA A 104 17.18 15.67 -1.66
C ALA A 104 18.22 15.72 -2.78
N ALA A 105 19.39 15.13 -2.54
CA ALA A 105 20.48 15.09 -3.51
C ALA A 105 20.13 14.24 -4.75
N GLY A 106 19.36 13.16 -4.56
CA GLY A 106 18.93 12.25 -5.62
C GLY A 106 17.63 12.64 -6.32
N LYS A 107 16.96 13.74 -5.90
CA LYS A 107 15.58 14.07 -6.28
C LYS A 107 14.60 12.91 -6.01
N GLY A 108 14.84 12.14 -4.96
CA GLY A 108 13.99 11.01 -4.57
C GLY A 108 12.67 11.46 -3.95
N VAL A 109 11.70 10.55 -3.93
CA VAL A 109 10.41 10.73 -3.22
C VAL A 109 10.43 10.03 -1.86
N TYR A 110 9.79 10.61 -0.86
CA TYR A 110 9.49 9.94 0.40
C TYR A 110 8.05 9.39 0.35
N THR A 111 7.88 8.08 0.40
CA THR A 111 6.56 7.45 0.52
C THR A 111 6.38 6.83 1.90
N THR A 112 5.16 6.84 2.43
CA THR A 112 4.93 6.35 3.79
C THR A 112 3.58 5.69 3.94
N HIS A 113 3.58 4.46 4.47
CA HIS A 113 2.49 3.96 5.28
C HIS A 113 2.67 4.57 6.68
N LEU A 114 1.73 5.44 7.03
CA LEU A 114 1.74 6.25 8.26
C LEU A 114 1.90 5.39 9.52
N ARG A 115 2.37 6.00 10.62
CA ARG A 115 2.46 5.30 11.91
C ARG A 115 1.10 4.85 12.44
N SER A 116 0.05 5.56 12.08
CA SER A 116 -1.32 5.19 12.35
C SER A 116 -2.25 5.70 11.25
N GLU A 117 -3.26 4.90 10.94
CA GLU A 117 -4.40 5.27 10.09
C GLU A 117 -5.71 5.30 10.91
N PHE A 118 -5.61 5.13 12.24
CA PHE A 118 -6.73 5.12 13.20
C PHE A 118 -6.85 6.49 13.91
N GLU A 119 -7.11 6.50 15.22
CA GLU A 119 -7.38 7.72 15.98
C GLU A 119 -6.27 8.79 15.85
N PRO A 120 -4.96 8.48 15.98
CA PRO A 120 -3.89 9.47 15.86
C PRO A 120 -3.41 9.72 14.41
N ILE A 121 -4.33 9.67 13.44
CA ILE A 121 -3.97 9.85 12.02
C ILE A 121 -3.46 11.26 11.69
N LEU A 122 -3.95 12.31 12.37
CA LEU A 122 -3.50 13.68 12.13
C LEU A 122 -2.06 13.88 12.61
N GLU A 123 -1.71 13.30 13.76
CA GLU A 123 -0.36 13.27 14.30
C GLU A 123 0.58 12.47 13.38
N ALA A 124 0.12 11.36 12.83
CA ALA A 124 0.90 10.56 11.89
C ALA A 124 1.11 11.29 10.54
N LEU A 125 0.11 12.06 10.07
CA LEU A 125 0.26 12.94 8.91
C LEU A 125 1.24 14.08 9.19
N ASP A 126 1.16 14.72 10.36
CA ASP A 126 2.11 15.78 10.72
C ASP A 126 3.54 15.22 10.82
N GLU A 127 3.73 14.00 11.36
CA GLU A 127 5.01 13.31 11.33
C GLU A 127 5.55 13.17 9.90
N ALA A 128 4.75 12.62 8.98
CA ALA A 128 5.14 12.44 7.58
C ALA A 128 5.51 13.77 6.91
N PHE A 129 4.72 14.81 7.17
CA PHE A 129 4.89 16.14 6.63
C PHE A 129 6.10 16.86 7.22
N ARG A 130 6.38 16.65 8.51
CA ARG A 130 7.58 17.16 9.18
C ARG A 130 8.84 16.53 8.58
N ILE A 131 8.83 15.23 8.31
CA ILE A 131 9.92 14.52 7.60
C ILE A 131 10.14 15.11 6.21
N GLY A 132 9.06 15.30 5.43
CA GLY A 132 9.11 15.90 4.10
C GLY A 132 9.73 17.30 4.10
N ARG A 133 9.28 18.18 5.01
CA ARG A 133 9.85 19.53 5.20
C ARG A 133 11.32 19.48 5.58
N HIS A 134 11.69 18.61 6.52
CA HIS A 134 13.08 18.47 6.99
C HIS A 134 14.02 18.04 5.86
N GLY A 135 13.61 17.01 5.10
CA GLY A 135 14.39 16.52 3.96
C GLY A 135 14.28 17.39 2.71
N ASN A 136 13.40 18.40 2.68
CA ASN A 136 13.03 19.15 1.48
C ASN A 136 12.69 18.25 0.28
N VAL A 137 11.86 17.23 0.54
CA VAL A 137 11.52 16.18 -0.44
C VAL A 137 10.01 16.02 -0.59
N PRO A 138 9.52 15.64 -1.79
CA PRO A 138 8.10 15.35 -1.97
C PRO A 138 7.63 14.17 -1.12
N VAL A 139 6.43 14.28 -0.56
CA VAL A 139 5.81 13.23 0.26
C VAL A 139 4.65 12.57 -0.49
N VAL A 140 4.60 11.25 -0.49
CA VAL A 140 3.44 10.46 -0.93
C VAL A 140 2.93 9.64 0.24
N VAL A 141 1.75 10.00 0.75
CA VAL A 141 1.06 9.17 1.74
C VAL A 141 0.43 7.99 1.01
N SER A 142 0.94 6.78 1.28
CA SER A 142 0.47 5.55 0.67
C SER A 142 -0.93 5.21 1.17
N HIS A 143 -1.77 4.68 0.28
CA HIS A 143 -3.10 4.11 0.56
C HIS A 143 -3.93 4.89 1.61
N HIS A 144 -4.02 6.21 1.44
CA HIS A 144 -4.61 7.11 2.42
C HIS A 144 -6.04 6.71 2.79
N LYS A 145 -6.29 6.52 4.07
CA LYS A 145 -7.57 6.05 4.62
C LYS A 145 -7.76 6.51 6.07
N CYS A 146 -8.98 6.41 6.58
CA CYS A 146 -9.27 6.45 8.02
C CYS A 146 -9.84 5.10 8.43
N ALA A 147 -9.06 4.30 9.15
CA ALA A 147 -9.38 2.92 9.51
C ALA A 147 -10.08 2.83 10.87
N GLY A 148 -11.00 1.87 11.00
CA GLY A 148 -11.80 1.62 12.19
C GLY A 148 -13.10 2.42 12.20
N ALA A 149 -14.19 1.80 12.69
CA ALA A 149 -15.55 2.36 12.61
C ALA A 149 -15.67 3.75 13.25
N LYS A 150 -14.91 4.00 14.31
CA LYS A 150 -14.86 5.29 15.02
C LYS A 150 -14.20 6.42 14.22
N ASN A 151 -13.45 6.10 13.17
CA ASN A 151 -12.73 7.07 12.35
C ASN A 151 -13.43 7.36 11.01
N TRP A 152 -14.55 6.71 10.71
CA TRP A 152 -15.29 6.94 9.48
C TRP A 152 -15.80 8.39 9.40
N GLY A 153 -15.61 9.02 8.24
CA GLY A 153 -15.91 10.42 8.01
C GLY A 153 -14.73 11.36 8.24
N ARG A 154 -13.70 10.94 8.98
CA ARG A 154 -12.53 11.77 9.32
C ARG A 154 -11.63 12.07 8.13
N THR A 155 -11.84 11.44 6.97
CA THR A 155 -11.13 11.89 5.76
C THR A 155 -11.44 13.35 5.41
N LYS A 156 -12.53 13.96 5.92
CA LYS A 156 -12.75 15.42 5.83
C LYS A 156 -11.66 16.21 6.55
N GLU A 157 -11.28 15.79 7.75
CA GLU A 157 -10.23 16.42 8.56
C GLU A 157 -8.87 16.23 7.90
N THR A 158 -8.55 14.98 7.54
CA THR A 158 -7.25 14.68 6.93
C THR A 158 -7.06 15.45 5.63
N LEU A 159 -8.04 15.49 4.72
CA LEU A 159 -7.91 16.18 3.43
C LEU A 159 -7.86 17.70 3.61
N ALA A 160 -8.53 18.26 4.61
CA ALA A 160 -8.36 19.67 4.98
C ALA A 160 -6.92 19.95 5.45
N PHE A 161 -6.33 19.04 6.21
CA PHE A 161 -4.93 19.14 6.63
C PHE A 161 -3.95 18.98 5.45
N PHE A 162 -4.25 18.10 4.48
CA PHE A 162 -3.50 18.08 3.20
C PHE A 162 -3.58 19.44 2.49
N ASP A 163 -4.76 20.06 2.40
CA ASP A 163 -4.92 21.36 1.74
C ASP A 163 -4.11 22.48 2.41
N GLU A 164 -4.03 22.47 3.74
CA GLU A 164 -3.20 23.41 4.50
C GLU A 164 -1.71 23.19 4.23
N MET A 165 -1.24 21.94 4.39
CA MET A 165 0.19 21.62 4.34
C MET A 165 0.75 21.68 2.90
N ARG A 166 -0.09 21.43 1.89
CA ARG A 166 0.29 21.57 0.47
C ARG A 166 0.57 23.00 0.02
N GLN A 167 0.23 24.00 0.83
CA GLN A 167 0.63 25.39 0.56
C GLN A 167 2.12 25.62 0.86
N GLN A 168 2.74 24.73 1.63
CA GLN A 168 4.10 24.91 2.16
C GLN A 168 5.10 23.89 1.62
N GLN A 169 4.64 22.76 1.09
CA GLN A 169 5.49 21.69 0.57
C GLN A 169 4.76 20.80 -0.44
N ASP A 170 5.50 19.96 -1.17
CA ASP A 170 4.93 19.04 -2.15
C ASP A 170 4.43 17.75 -1.49
N ILE A 171 3.11 17.57 -1.47
CA ILE A 171 2.43 16.42 -0.87
C ILE A 171 1.43 15.85 -1.86
N ALA A 172 1.44 14.52 -1.99
CA ALA A 172 0.44 13.73 -2.68
C ALA A 172 0.04 12.51 -1.84
N CYS A 173 -0.92 11.76 -2.33
CA CYS A 173 -1.28 10.46 -1.77
C CYS A 173 -1.73 9.53 -2.89
N ASP A 174 -1.87 8.25 -2.57
CA ASP A 174 -2.57 7.29 -3.39
C ASP A 174 -3.68 6.58 -2.61
N CYS A 175 -4.61 5.96 -3.32
CA CYS A 175 -5.60 5.07 -2.73
C CYS A 175 -5.93 3.91 -3.68
N TYR A 176 -6.38 2.79 -3.10
CA TYR A 176 -7.06 1.73 -3.83
C TYR A 176 -8.58 1.90 -3.73
N PRO A 177 -9.35 1.46 -4.74
CA PRO A 177 -10.77 1.78 -4.88
C PRO A 177 -11.69 0.76 -4.15
N TYR A 178 -11.42 0.50 -2.88
CA TYR A 178 -12.15 -0.47 -2.05
C TYR A 178 -12.22 -0.01 -0.59
N SER A 179 -13.32 -0.32 0.09
CA SER A 179 -13.55 -0.06 1.53
C SER A 179 -13.02 -1.16 2.46
N ALA A 180 -12.25 -2.12 1.94
CA ALA A 180 -11.55 -3.12 2.74
C ALA A 180 -10.02 -3.04 2.51
N SER A 181 -9.27 -3.17 3.60
CA SER A 181 -7.81 -3.26 3.59
C SER A 181 -7.36 -4.72 3.70
N SER A 182 -6.08 -5.01 3.44
CA SER A 182 -5.53 -6.37 3.52
C SER A 182 -4.09 -6.32 4.03
N SER A 183 -3.75 -7.14 5.02
CA SER A 183 -2.39 -7.29 5.56
C SER A 183 -2.25 -8.57 6.40
N THR A 184 -1.20 -8.70 7.21
CA THR A 184 -1.12 -9.75 8.24
C THR A 184 -2.25 -9.61 9.27
N LEU A 185 -2.64 -10.74 9.88
CA LEU A 185 -3.57 -10.76 11.01
C LEU A 185 -2.90 -10.11 12.21
N ASP A 186 -3.44 -8.98 12.66
CA ASP A 186 -2.89 -8.18 13.74
C ASP A 186 -3.80 -8.27 14.98
N MET A 187 -3.25 -8.77 16.09
CA MET A 187 -3.96 -8.90 17.36
C MET A 187 -4.51 -7.56 17.89
N LYS A 188 -3.91 -6.42 17.50
CA LYS A 188 -4.39 -5.09 17.89
C LYS A 188 -5.65 -4.66 17.13
N GLN A 189 -5.94 -5.30 15.99
CA GLN A 189 -7.06 -4.97 15.12
C GLN A 189 -8.22 -5.97 15.25
N VAL A 190 -8.10 -6.98 16.12
CA VAL A 190 -9.18 -7.94 16.39
C VAL A 190 -10.34 -7.22 17.09
N THR A 191 -11.49 -7.19 16.43
CA THR A 191 -12.71 -6.53 16.89
C THR A 191 -13.95 -7.14 16.23
N ASP A 192 -15.11 -6.90 16.82
CA ASP A 192 -16.44 -7.19 16.28
C ASP A 192 -17.10 -5.96 15.62
N GLU A 193 -16.43 -4.80 15.61
CA GLU A 193 -16.97 -3.56 15.02
C GLU A 193 -17.11 -3.63 13.48
N PHE A 194 -16.38 -4.55 12.82
CA PHE A 194 -16.42 -4.79 11.39
C PHE A 194 -15.94 -6.20 11.05
N ASP A 195 -16.27 -6.68 9.85
CA ASP A 195 -15.87 -8.00 9.39
C ASP A 195 -14.35 -8.09 9.15
N ILE A 196 -13.75 -9.18 9.63
CA ILE A 196 -12.37 -9.58 9.37
C ILE A 196 -12.41 -10.94 8.67
N VAL A 197 -11.95 -11.03 7.42
CA VAL A 197 -11.94 -12.26 6.62
C VAL A 197 -10.52 -12.82 6.59
N ILE A 198 -10.33 -14.09 6.95
CA ILE A 198 -9.01 -14.72 6.93
C ILE A 198 -8.63 -15.07 5.48
N THR A 199 -7.47 -14.61 5.01
CA THR A 199 -6.98 -14.89 3.65
C THR A 199 -6.10 -16.14 3.60
N TRP A 200 -5.32 -16.36 4.65
CA TRP A 200 -4.51 -17.56 4.87
C TRP A 200 -4.20 -17.71 6.36
N SER A 201 -3.91 -18.93 6.79
CA SER A 201 -3.39 -19.26 8.11
C SER A 201 -2.43 -20.43 7.96
N GLU A 202 -1.25 -20.34 8.54
CA GLU A 202 -0.29 -21.45 8.52
C GLU A 202 -0.78 -22.61 9.40
N ALA A 203 -1.32 -22.29 10.58
CA ALA A 203 -1.79 -23.28 11.54
C ALA A 203 -3.13 -23.93 11.15
N GLN A 204 -4.02 -23.20 10.47
CA GLN A 204 -5.38 -23.66 10.13
C GLN A 204 -5.77 -23.27 8.68
N PRO A 205 -5.13 -23.86 7.65
CA PRO A 205 -5.33 -23.46 6.25
C PRO A 205 -6.78 -23.56 5.76
N GLU A 206 -7.58 -24.46 6.34
CA GLU A 206 -8.98 -24.70 5.99
C GLU A 206 -9.94 -23.57 6.42
N GLN A 207 -9.47 -22.62 7.22
CA GLN A 207 -10.27 -21.46 7.64
C GLN A 207 -10.19 -20.28 6.67
N ALA A 208 -9.32 -20.35 5.65
CA ALA A 208 -9.24 -19.31 4.62
C ALA A 208 -10.61 -19.09 3.94
N GLY A 209 -11.03 -17.83 3.82
CA GLY A 209 -12.32 -17.44 3.25
C GLY A 209 -13.45 -17.22 4.26
N LYS A 210 -13.28 -17.64 5.51
CA LYS A 210 -14.26 -17.39 6.57
C LYS A 210 -13.99 -16.09 7.31
N THR A 211 -15.03 -15.53 7.92
CA THR A 211 -14.84 -14.41 8.85
C THR A 211 -14.27 -14.90 10.18
N LEU A 212 -13.48 -14.07 10.86
CA LEU A 212 -12.96 -14.37 12.19
C LEU A 212 -14.10 -14.65 13.18
N GLN A 213 -15.24 -13.94 13.04
CA GLN A 213 -16.44 -14.19 13.84
C GLN A 213 -17.00 -15.59 13.61
N GLN A 214 -17.15 -16.02 12.35
CA GLN A 214 -17.61 -17.38 12.04
C GLN A 214 -16.70 -18.44 12.64
N ILE A 215 -15.38 -18.24 12.56
CA ILE A 215 -14.39 -19.17 13.11
C ILE A 215 -14.49 -19.21 14.65
N ALA A 216 -14.59 -18.04 15.30
CA ALA A 216 -14.74 -17.96 16.74
C ALA A 216 -16.02 -18.64 17.24
N ASP A 217 -17.13 -18.45 16.53
CA ASP A 217 -18.41 -19.09 16.82
C ASP A 217 -18.34 -20.62 16.65
N GLU A 218 -17.74 -21.10 15.54
CA GLU A 218 -17.54 -22.54 15.27
C GLU A 218 -16.66 -23.20 16.34
N TRP A 219 -15.60 -22.51 16.77
CA TRP A 219 -14.67 -23.00 17.80
C TRP A 219 -15.17 -22.78 19.23
N GLN A 220 -16.24 -22.01 19.41
CA GLN A 220 -16.79 -21.62 20.71
C GLN A 220 -15.75 -20.94 21.61
N VAL A 221 -15.00 -19.99 21.04
CA VAL A 221 -13.96 -19.21 21.73
C VAL A 221 -14.13 -17.73 21.47
N SER A 222 -13.39 -16.88 22.19
CA SER A 222 -13.38 -15.45 21.91
C SER A 222 -12.73 -15.15 20.55
N LEU A 223 -13.03 -13.97 19.96
CA LEU A 223 -12.35 -13.50 18.75
C LEU A 223 -10.82 -13.47 18.92
N HIS A 224 -10.33 -13.03 20.08
CA HIS A 224 -8.90 -12.98 20.39
C HIS A 224 -8.28 -14.38 20.47
N ASP A 225 -8.97 -15.35 21.07
CA ASP A 225 -8.49 -16.74 21.13
C ASP A 225 -8.47 -17.38 19.75
N ALA A 226 -9.49 -17.12 18.93
CA ALA A 226 -9.53 -17.59 17.55
C ALA A 226 -8.38 -16.98 16.73
N ALA A 227 -8.17 -15.67 16.82
CA ALA A 227 -7.07 -14.99 16.15
C ALA A 227 -5.71 -15.55 16.58
N ALA A 228 -5.49 -15.74 17.88
CA ALA A 228 -4.26 -16.31 18.41
C ALA A 228 -3.96 -17.72 17.87
N ARG A 229 -4.99 -18.55 17.68
CA ARG A 229 -4.86 -19.90 17.09
C ARG A 229 -4.60 -19.90 15.59
N LEU A 230 -4.98 -18.82 14.89
CA LEU A 230 -4.80 -18.68 13.45
C LEU A 230 -3.40 -18.17 13.09
N MET A 231 -2.72 -17.45 13.99
CA MET A 231 -1.42 -16.84 13.68
C MET A 231 -0.30 -17.87 13.43
N PRO A 232 0.64 -17.59 12.51
CA PRO A 232 0.65 -16.45 11.58
C PRO A 232 -0.41 -16.61 10.48
N ALA A 233 -1.06 -15.50 10.13
CA ALA A 233 -2.18 -15.46 9.19
C ALA A 233 -2.20 -14.13 8.44
N GLY A 234 -2.92 -14.11 7.32
CA GLY A 234 -3.32 -12.90 6.60
C GLY A 234 -4.82 -12.64 6.75
N ALA A 235 -5.23 -11.38 6.63
CA ALA A 235 -6.61 -10.98 6.75
C ALA A 235 -6.99 -9.79 5.84
N ILE A 236 -8.26 -9.75 5.46
CA ILE A 236 -8.95 -8.61 4.88
C ILE A 236 -9.80 -7.96 5.98
N TYR A 237 -9.64 -6.66 6.19
CA TYR A 237 -10.36 -5.90 7.20
C TYR A 237 -11.36 -4.96 6.52
N HIS A 238 -12.65 -5.09 6.82
CA HIS A 238 -13.71 -4.20 6.34
C HIS A 238 -13.79 -2.90 7.16
N ASN A 239 -12.62 -2.28 7.37
CA ASN A 239 -12.41 -1.23 8.36
C ASN A 239 -12.53 0.20 7.82
N MET A 240 -12.95 0.40 6.57
CA MET A 240 -13.12 1.74 5.97
C MET A 240 -14.56 1.98 5.53
N ASP A 241 -14.97 3.25 5.54
CA ASP A 241 -16.23 3.69 4.95
C ASP A 241 -16.07 4.02 3.46
N GLU A 242 -17.04 3.59 2.65
CA GLU A 242 -16.98 3.79 1.21
C GLU A 242 -17.14 5.29 0.82
N GLN A 243 -17.83 6.12 1.61
CA GLN A 243 -17.89 7.57 1.34
C GLN A 243 -16.55 8.25 1.57
N ASP A 244 -15.74 7.73 2.49
CA ASP A 244 -14.37 8.17 2.70
C ASP A 244 -13.48 7.79 1.52
N VAL A 245 -13.57 6.54 1.03
CA VAL A 245 -12.87 6.10 -0.19
C VAL A 245 -13.21 7.00 -1.38
N ARG A 246 -14.50 7.30 -1.61
CA ARG A 246 -14.93 8.23 -2.66
C ARG A 246 -14.39 9.65 -2.48
N ARG A 247 -14.26 10.12 -1.22
CA ARG A 247 -13.75 11.46 -0.92
C ARG A 247 -12.26 11.55 -1.21
N VAL A 248 -11.48 10.57 -0.75
CA VAL A 248 -10.04 10.48 -1.01
C VAL A 248 -9.78 10.34 -2.51
N MET A 249 -10.53 9.48 -3.21
CA MET A 249 -10.33 9.27 -4.65
C MET A 249 -10.64 10.54 -5.50
N ARG A 250 -11.62 11.35 -5.08
CA ARG A 250 -11.90 12.65 -5.72
C ARG A 250 -10.84 13.70 -5.47
N TYR A 251 -10.10 13.60 -4.36
CA TYR A 251 -9.15 14.62 -3.96
C TYR A 251 -8.08 14.83 -5.06
N PRO A 252 -7.74 16.08 -5.45
CA PRO A 252 -7.05 16.35 -6.72
C PRO A 252 -5.74 15.61 -6.91
N VAL A 253 -4.93 15.50 -5.84
CA VAL A 253 -3.59 14.89 -5.88
C VAL A 253 -3.55 13.40 -5.53
N THR A 254 -4.71 12.77 -5.38
CA THR A 254 -4.78 11.32 -5.15
C THR A 254 -4.50 10.55 -6.44
N MET A 255 -3.44 9.74 -6.43
CA MET A 255 -3.13 8.73 -7.44
C MET A 255 -3.89 7.42 -7.18
N ILE A 256 -3.92 6.54 -8.17
CA ILE A 256 -4.46 5.18 -8.00
C ILE A 256 -3.31 4.19 -7.81
N GLY A 257 -3.28 3.55 -6.64
CA GLY A 257 -2.41 2.41 -6.33
C GLY A 257 -3.26 1.17 -6.07
N SER A 258 -2.82 -0.02 -6.51
CA SER A 258 -3.60 -1.25 -6.27
C SER A 258 -3.41 -1.80 -4.86
N ASP A 259 -2.20 -1.66 -4.29
CA ASP A 259 -1.78 -2.31 -3.04
C ASP A 259 -1.99 -3.85 -3.07
N GLY A 260 -1.89 -4.45 -4.25
CA GLY A 260 -2.09 -5.89 -4.43
C GLY A 260 -0.97 -6.70 -3.75
N LEU A 261 -1.34 -7.75 -3.00
CA LEU A 261 -0.42 -8.72 -2.41
C LEU A 261 -0.40 -9.98 -3.29
N PRO A 262 0.59 -10.15 -4.19
CA PRO A 262 0.56 -11.20 -5.21
C PRO A 262 0.84 -12.61 -4.66
N ASN A 263 1.45 -12.72 -3.47
CA ASN A 263 1.79 -14.00 -2.87
C ASN A 263 0.68 -14.57 -1.96
N ASP A 264 -0.37 -13.78 -1.67
CA ASP A 264 -1.49 -14.25 -0.89
C ASP A 264 -2.24 -15.36 -1.66
N PRO A 265 -2.48 -16.55 -1.07
CA PRO A 265 -3.22 -17.63 -1.73
C PRO A 265 -4.64 -17.24 -2.14
N MET A 266 -5.27 -16.38 -1.35
CA MET A 266 -6.57 -15.79 -1.61
C MET A 266 -6.49 -14.27 -1.46
N PRO A 267 -5.98 -13.55 -2.49
CA PRO A 267 -5.65 -12.15 -2.38
C PRO A 267 -6.91 -11.27 -2.41
N HIS A 268 -6.84 -10.11 -1.77
CA HIS A 268 -7.85 -9.08 -1.90
C HIS A 268 -8.09 -8.71 -3.38
N PRO A 269 -9.34 -8.50 -3.85
CA PRO A 269 -9.66 -8.27 -5.27
C PRO A 269 -8.99 -7.03 -5.89
N ARG A 270 -8.42 -6.14 -5.06
CA ARG A 270 -7.62 -4.99 -5.49
C ARG A 270 -6.42 -5.37 -6.35
N LEU A 271 -5.84 -6.56 -6.14
CA LEU A 271 -4.75 -7.09 -6.95
C LEU A 271 -5.10 -7.13 -8.45
N TRP A 272 -6.34 -7.51 -8.78
CA TRP A 272 -6.79 -7.72 -10.15
C TRP A 272 -7.68 -6.60 -10.69
N GLY A 273 -8.37 -5.88 -9.80
CA GLY A 273 -9.50 -5.04 -10.17
C GLY A 273 -9.34 -3.54 -9.96
N ALA A 274 -8.27 -3.05 -9.33
CA ALA A 274 -8.17 -1.65 -8.92
C ALA A 274 -8.38 -0.66 -10.07
N PHE A 275 -7.53 -0.69 -11.10
CA PHE A 275 -7.63 0.28 -12.22
C PHE A 275 -8.94 0.15 -13.01
N PRO A 276 -9.41 -1.05 -13.42
CA PRO A 276 -10.71 -1.19 -14.09
C PRO A 276 -11.90 -0.75 -13.23
N ARG A 277 -11.83 -0.92 -11.90
CA ARG A 277 -12.88 -0.47 -10.98
C ARG A 277 -12.96 1.06 -10.93
N VAL A 278 -11.84 1.78 -10.94
CA VAL A 278 -11.84 3.25 -11.07
C VAL A 278 -12.46 3.70 -12.40
N LEU A 279 -12.04 3.08 -13.51
CA LEU A 279 -12.49 3.48 -14.85
C LEU A 279 -13.97 3.15 -15.12
N GLY A 280 -14.41 1.97 -14.66
CA GLY A 280 -15.77 1.48 -14.84
C GLY A 280 -16.71 1.98 -13.76
N HIS A 281 -16.57 1.45 -12.56
CA HIS A 281 -17.51 1.71 -11.48
C HIS A 281 -17.51 3.18 -11.05
N TYR A 282 -16.36 3.75 -10.69
CA TYR A 282 -16.32 5.12 -10.16
C TYR A 282 -16.48 6.19 -11.25
N SER A 283 -15.78 6.07 -12.38
CA SER A 283 -15.83 7.13 -13.41
C SER A 283 -17.03 7.01 -14.36
N ARG A 284 -17.35 5.81 -14.87
CA ARG A 284 -18.47 5.63 -15.83
C ARG A 284 -19.81 5.50 -15.14
N ASP A 285 -19.93 4.62 -14.13
CA ASP A 285 -21.22 4.24 -13.56
C ASP A 285 -21.68 5.23 -12.47
N GLU A 286 -20.79 5.57 -11.52
CA GLU A 286 -21.10 6.53 -10.44
C GLU A 286 -20.85 7.99 -10.82
N GLN A 287 -20.17 8.24 -11.94
CA GLN A 287 -19.79 9.59 -12.40
C GLN A 287 -19.03 10.40 -11.32
N LEU A 288 -18.23 9.73 -10.48
CA LEU A 288 -17.49 10.33 -9.38
C LEU A 288 -16.52 11.43 -9.88
N PHE A 289 -15.93 11.21 -11.06
CA PHE A 289 -15.15 12.19 -11.83
C PHE A 289 -15.07 11.79 -13.31
N PRO A 290 -14.76 12.73 -14.23
CA PRO A 290 -14.60 12.45 -15.65
C PRO A 290 -13.54 11.39 -15.94
N LEU A 291 -13.72 10.65 -17.04
CA LEU A 291 -12.77 9.61 -17.47
C LEU A 291 -11.36 10.18 -17.70
N THR A 292 -11.25 11.42 -18.17
CA THR A 292 -9.96 12.10 -18.34
C THR A 292 -9.24 12.29 -17.01
N THR A 293 -9.96 12.66 -15.95
CA THR A 293 -9.43 12.75 -14.58
C THR A 293 -9.03 11.37 -14.06
N ALA A 294 -9.87 10.35 -14.29
CA ALA A 294 -9.55 8.98 -13.91
C ALA A 294 -8.24 8.50 -14.54
N VAL A 295 -8.09 8.67 -15.86
CA VAL A 295 -6.88 8.32 -16.60
C VAL A 295 -5.68 9.11 -16.09
N HIS A 296 -5.81 10.44 -15.92
CA HIS A 296 -4.71 11.27 -15.44
C HIS A 296 -4.18 10.82 -14.07
N LYS A 297 -5.09 10.46 -13.14
CA LYS A 297 -4.74 9.96 -11.80
C LYS A 297 -3.95 8.65 -11.78
N MET A 298 -3.96 7.88 -12.87
CA MET A 298 -3.22 6.62 -13.02
C MET A 298 -2.16 6.65 -14.13
N THR A 299 -1.92 7.82 -14.75
CA THR A 299 -0.90 8.00 -15.78
C THR A 299 -0.06 9.25 -15.53
N GLY A 300 -0.48 10.42 -16.02
CA GLY A 300 0.31 11.65 -15.98
C GLY A 300 0.59 12.15 -14.56
N LEU A 301 -0.36 11.97 -13.63
CA LEU A 301 -0.14 12.31 -12.22
C LEU A 301 0.93 11.40 -11.61
N SER A 302 0.80 10.08 -11.78
CA SER A 302 1.76 9.11 -11.26
C SER A 302 3.17 9.29 -11.85
N ALA A 303 3.27 9.48 -13.16
CA ALA A 303 4.54 9.73 -13.82
C ALA A 303 5.20 11.02 -13.33
N ALA A 304 4.43 12.09 -13.13
CA ALA A 304 4.96 13.34 -12.57
C ALA A 304 5.44 13.16 -11.13
N ARG A 305 4.68 12.47 -10.27
CA ARG A 305 5.01 12.26 -8.85
C ARG A 305 6.25 11.41 -8.64
N PHE A 306 6.43 10.37 -9.46
CA PHE A 306 7.61 9.50 -9.41
C PHE A 306 8.70 9.92 -10.39
N GLN A 307 8.59 11.11 -11.00
CA GLN A 307 9.58 11.68 -11.94
C GLN A 307 9.98 10.71 -13.07
N LEU A 308 8.99 9.97 -13.59
CA LEU A 308 9.19 9.02 -14.68
C LEU A 308 9.26 9.79 -16.01
N ALA A 309 10.48 10.17 -16.39
CA ALA A 309 10.75 10.94 -17.60
C ALA A 309 10.13 10.27 -18.84
N ASP A 310 9.51 11.09 -19.69
CA ASP A 310 8.95 10.69 -20.98
C ASP A 310 7.91 9.54 -20.91
N ARG A 311 7.20 9.40 -19.78
CA ARG A 311 6.13 8.43 -19.56
C ARG A 311 4.85 9.09 -19.03
N GLY A 312 3.75 8.33 -19.02
CA GLY A 312 2.45 8.73 -18.45
C GLY A 312 1.60 9.68 -19.31
N LEU A 313 2.11 10.15 -20.45
CA LEU A 313 1.37 10.99 -21.39
C LEU A 313 1.46 10.44 -22.81
N VAL A 314 0.40 10.61 -23.60
CA VAL A 314 0.42 10.32 -25.04
C VAL A 314 0.95 11.54 -25.78
N LYS A 315 2.27 11.56 -26.01
CA LYS A 315 2.98 12.71 -26.60
C LYS A 315 4.11 12.21 -27.52
N ILE A 316 4.39 12.93 -28.61
CA ILE A 316 5.54 12.64 -29.47
C ILE A 316 6.83 12.74 -28.65
N GLY A 317 7.70 11.73 -28.77
CA GLY A 317 8.95 11.62 -28.01
C GLY A 317 8.83 10.81 -26.71
N TYR A 318 7.63 10.44 -26.27
CA TYR A 318 7.42 9.63 -25.06
C TYR A 318 7.46 8.13 -25.37
N PHE A 319 7.73 7.32 -24.35
CA PHE A 319 7.65 5.86 -24.43
C PHE A 319 6.24 5.40 -24.80
N ALA A 320 6.14 4.33 -25.59
CA ALA A 320 4.88 3.78 -26.10
C ALA A 320 4.15 2.86 -25.09
N ASP A 321 4.01 3.31 -23.84
CA ASP A 321 3.25 2.58 -22.80
C ASP A 321 1.75 2.87 -22.94
N TRP A 322 1.04 2.14 -23.80
CA TRP A 322 -0.37 2.43 -24.09
C TRP A 322 -1.32 1.28 -23.71
N CYS A 323 -2.53 1.66 -23.30
CA CYS A 323 -3.62 0.74 -23.05
C CYS A 323 -4.83 1.16 -23.91
N CYS A 324 -5.36 0.23 -24.71
CA CYS A 324 -6.58 0.45 -25.47
C CYS A 324 -7.77 -0.10 -24.69
N LEU A 325 -8.72 0.78 -24.35
CA LEU A 325 -9.86 0.46 -23.50
C LEU A 325 -11.16 0.60 -24.28
N THR A 326 -12.05 -0.37 -24.15
CA THR A 326 -13.42 -0.23 -24.68
C THR A 326 -14.33 0.35 -23.60
N ARG A 327 -14.85 1.55 -23.86
CA ARG A 327 -15.67 2.33 -22.89
C ARG A 327 -16.88 1.56 -22.34
N ARG A 328 -17.43 0.60 -23.11
CA ARG A 328 -18.57 -0.24 -22.70
C ARG A 328 -18.21 -1.45 -21.83
N ARG A 329 -16.95 -1.90 -21.75
CA ARG A 329 -16.57 -3.17 -21.09
C ARG A 329 -15.49 -3.05 -20.01
N CYS A 330 -15.03 -1.85 -19.67
CA CYS A 330 -14.13 -1.65 -18.53
C CYS A 330 -14.93 -1.87 -17.24
N ALA A 331 -15.01 -3.10 -16.75
CA ALA A 331 -15.62 -3.46 -15.47
C ALA A 331 -15.07 -4.82 -15.03
N MET A 332 -14.88 -4.98 -13.71
CA MET A 332 -14.83 -6.32 -13.12
C MET A 332 -16.25 -6.88 -13.10
N SER A 333 -16.45 -8.13 -13.49
CA SER A 333 -17.69 -8.84 -13.16
C SER A 333 -17.86 -8.84 -11.65
N PRO A 334 -19.06 -8.59 -11.10
CA PRO A 334 -19.28 -8.72 -9.67
C PRO A 334 -18.92 -10.16 -9.25
N VAL A 335 -18.01 -10.29 -8.30
CA VAL A 335 -17.76 -11.56 -7.63
C VAL A 335 -19.01 -11.83 -6.78
N SER A 336 -19.93 -12.63 -7.31
CA SER A 336 -21.12 -13.07 -6.59
C SER A 336 -20.69 -14.07 -5.51
N PRO A 337 -20.93 -13.82 -4.22
CA PRO A 337 -20.74 -14.83 -3.19
C PRO A 337 -21.97 -15.72 -3.22
N THR A 338 -22.00 -16.69 -4.14
CA THR A 338 -22.82 -17.92 -4.14
C THR A 338 -22.92 -18.45 -5.56
N ARG A 339 -22.22 -19.54 -5.84
CA ARG A 339 -22.64 -20.49 -6.87
C ARG A 339 -22.58 -21.89 -6.29
N ASN A 340 -23.44 -22.08 -5.30
CA ASN A 340 -23.95 -23.41 -5.00
C ASN A 340 -25.22 -23.55 -5.85
N ASP A 341 -25.06 -23.92 -7.12
CA ASP A 341 -26.17 -24.59 -7.79
C ASP A 341 -25.68 -25.73 -8.67
N ARG A 342 -26.28 -26.88 -8.37
CA ARG A 342 -25.86 -28.19 -8.82
C ARG A 342 -26.33 -28.39 -10.27
N ARG A 343 -25.46 -29.06 -11.02
CA ARG A 343 -25.78 -30.14 -11.97
C ARG A 343 -27.29 -30.34 -12.24
N THR A 344 -27.75 -29.89 -13.41
CA THR A 344 -28.67 -30.64 -14.29
C THR A 344 -28.94 -29.83 -15.54
N ALA A 345 -28.41 -30.26 -16.69
CA ALA A 345 -29.05 -30.21 -18.02
C ALA A 345 -27.99 -30.39 -19.12
N LEU A 346 -27.54 -31.63 -19.33
CA LEU A 346 -26.94 -32.07 -20.58
C LEU A 346 -27.27 -33.56 -20.76
N ARG A 347 -28.54 -33.81 -21.11
CA ARG A 347 -29.01 -35.00 -21.82
C ARG A 347 -30.28 -34.63 -22.58
N ARG A 348 -30.11 -34.11 -23.79
CA ARG A 348 -30.75 -34.54 -25.05
C ARG A 348 -30.47 -33.52 -26.13
#